data_AF-A0A0N5AS89-F1
#
_entry.id   AF-A0A0N5AS89-F1
#
_cell.length_a   1.000
_cell.length_b   1.000
_cell.length_c   1.000
_cell.angle_alpha   90.00
_cell.angle_beta   90.00
_cell.angle_gamma   90.00
#
_symmetry.space_group_name_H-M   'P 1'
#
loop_
_entity.id
_entity.type
_entity.pdbx_description
1 polymer ?
#
loop_
_entity_poly.entity_id
_entity_poly.type
_entity_poly.pdbx_seq_one_letter_code
_entity_poly.pdbx_strand_id
1 'polypeptide(L)'
;MSCGIGRGIAPSMRGLKQLMKETPMLPTVDDESAAKFIYERYLDKAIRILHRIGGKVAHLEKRDEAWRKLISTSQGDERDEEERLYGEMAEDPEGMIQTVDEVRKVILDLKLEIKKIGRKLGLNNKVFSSKADESTNRIRKQNPSGERSQLGASKNLPKLIMPTFDGKPEGWPAF
;
A
#
# COMPACT_ATOMS: atom_id res chain seq x y z
N MET A 1 5.50 -30.73 -0.61
CA MET A 1 4.40 -29.90 -1.17
C MET A 1 4.83 -28.47 -1.55
N SER A 2 6.01 -28.00 -1.17
CA SER A 2 6.54 -26.67 -1.47
C SER A 2 6.88 -26.35 -2.91
N CYS A 3 7.13 -27.39 -3.70
CA CYS A 3 7.52 -27.27 -5.09
C CYS A 3 6.52 -26.42 -5.92
N GLY A 4 5.25 -26.35 -5.53
CA GLY A 4 4.24 -25.49 -6.19
C GLY A 4 4.24 -24.03 -5.73
N ILE A 5 4.54 -23.75 -4.47
CA ILE A 5 4.56 -22.40 -3.90
C ILE A 5 5.83 -21.68 -4.37
N GLY A 6 7.00 -22.32 -4.20
CA GLY A 6 8.30 -21.79 -4.62
C GLY A 6 8.41 -21.55 -6.13
N ARG A 7 7.93 -22.50 -6.97
CA ARG A 7 7.95 -22.37 -8.45
C ARG A 7 7.25 -21.11 -8.96
N GLY A 8 6.29 -20.63 -8.21
CA GLY A 8 5.53 -19.46 -8.60
C GLY A 8 6.18 -18.12 -8.25
N ILE A 9 7.02 -18.07 -7.21
CA ILE A 9 7.56 -16.82 -6.67
C ILE A 9 8.54 -16.19 -7.67
N ALA A 10 9.49 -16.96 -8.20
CA ALA A 10 10.48 -16.44 -9.14
C ALA A 10 9.87 -15.79 -10.41
N PRO A 11 8.87 -16.38 -11.10
CA PRO A 11 8.16 -15.71 -12.19
C PRO A 11 7.42 -14.42 -11.76
N SER A 12 6.81 -14.42 -10.57
CA SER A 12 6.13 -13.25 -10.03
C SER A 12 7.12 -12.12 -9.75
N MET A 13 8.27 -12.41 -9.12
CA MET A 13 9.34 -11.44 -8.87
C MET A 13 9.95 -10.90 -10.17
N ARG A 14 10.24 -11.77 -11.15
CA ARG A 14 10.76 -11.35 -12.47
C ARG A 14 9.80 -10.39 -13.16
N GLY A 15 8.52 -10.73 -13.17
CA GLY A 15 7.50 -9.85 -13.75
C GLY A 15 7.32 -8.54 -12.98
N LEU A 16 7.56 -8.54 -11.67
CA LEU A 16 7.52 -7.33 -10.84
C LEU A 16 8.69 -6.40 -11.17
N LYS A 17 9.92 -6.94 -11.19
CA LYS A 17 11.14 -6.22 -11.60
C LYS A 17 11.01 -5.65 -13.02
N GLN A 18 10.38 -6.37 -13.95
CA GLN A 18 10.10 -5.84 -15.29
C GLN A 18 9.12 -4.66 -15.27
N LEU A 19 8.01 -4.75 -14.51
CA LEU A 19 7.06 -3.65 -14.40
C LEU A 19 7.67 -2.40 -13.77
N MET A 20 8.58 -2.57 -12.79
CA MET A 20 9.32 -1.45 -12.21
C MET A 20 10.14 -0.71 -13.28
N LYS A 21 10.81 -1.43 -14.18
CA LYS A 21 11.56 -0.84 -15.31
C LYS A 21 10.67 -0.16 -16.35
N GLU A 22 9.43 -0.64 -16.51
CA GLU A 22 8.45 -0.09 -17.44
C GLU A 22 7.68 1.13 -16.88
N THR A 23 7.87 1.44 -15.59
CA THR A 23 7.25 2.58 -14.91
C THR A 23 7.45 3.86 -15.71
N PRO A 24 6.37 4.57 -16.11
CA PRO A 24 6.51 5.78 -16.90
C PRO A 24 7.23 6.84 -16.07
N MET A 25 8.19 7.52 -16.69
CA MET A 25 8.76 8.75 -16.14
C MET A 25 7.81 9.90 -16.38
N LEU A 26 7.80 10.86 -15.45
CA LEU A 26 7.04 12.09 -15.58
C LEU A 26 7.50 12.84 -16.85
N PRO A 27 6.60 13.14 -17.80
CA PRO A 27 6.98 13.85 -19.01
C PRO A 27 7.32 15.31 -18.68
N THR A 28 8.44 15.78 -19.21
CA THR A 28 8.73 17.22 -19.34
C THR A 28 7.99 17.73 -20.57
N VAL A 29 7.10 18.70 -20.39
CA VAL A 29 6.34 19.29 -21.49
C VAL A 29 6.64 20.77 -21.58
N ASP A 30 7.23 21.17 -22.69
CA ASP A 30 7.56 22.58 -22.99
C ASP A 30 6.42 23.30 -23.74
N ASP A 31 5.55 22.54 -24.42
CA ASP A 31 4.41 23.05 -25.16
C ASP A 31 3.10 22.83 -24.39
N GLU A 32 2.51 23.94 -23.91
CA GLU A 32 1.26 23.94 -23.15
C GLU A 32 0.08 23.37 -23.95
N SER A 33 0.09 23.50 -25.28
CA SER A 33 -0.99 23.03 -26.14
C SER A 33 -1.04 21.50 -26.23
N ALA A 34 0.12 20.83 -26.18
CA ALA A 34 0.24 19.37 -26.15
C ALA A 34 0.21 18.78 -24.73
N ALA A 35 0.44 19.60 -23.70
CA ALA A 35 0.59 19.16 -22.31
C ALA A 35 -0.57 18.32 -21.80
N LYS A 36 -1.82 18.73 -22.08
CA LYS A 36 -3.00 17.98 -21.63
C LYS A 36 -3.01 16.55 -22.16
N PHE A 37 -2.81 16.37 -23.47
CA PHE A 37 -2.82 15.06 -24.11
C PHE A 37 -1.66 14.17 -23.62
N ILE A 38 -0.47 14.75 -23.46
CA ILE A 38 0.71 14.04 -22.96
C ILE A 38 0.49 13.56 -21.51
N TYR A 39 -0.06 14.42 -20.65
CA TYR A 39 -0.35 14.05 -19.27
C TYR A 39 -1.49 13.04 -19.15
N GLU A 40 -2.55 13.13 -19.96
CA GLU A 40 -3.61 12.11 -20.01
C GLU A 40 -3.04 10.73 -20.41
N ARG A 41 -2.20 10.68 -21.44
CA ARG A 41 -1.54 9.43 -21.87
C ARG A 41 -0.59 8.87 -20.80
N TYR A 42 0.15 9.75 -20.11
CA TYR A 42 0.98 9.36 -18.97
C TYR A 42 0.11 8.77 -17.86
N LEU A 43 -0.99 9.42 -17.48
CA LEU A 43 -1.89 8.96 -16.42
C LEU A 43 -2.46 7.58 -16.73
N ASP A 44 -2.95 7.36 -17.94
CA ASP A 44 -3.45 6.05 -18.38
C ASP A 44 -2.39 4.95 -18.24
N LYS A 45 -1.15 5.23 -18.65
CA LYS A 45 -0.04 4.29 -18.54
C LYS A 45 0.31 4.03 -17.07
N ALA A 46 0.42 5.08 -16.26
CA ALA A 46 0.76 5.00 -14.85
C ALA A 46 -0.29 4.19 -14.06
N ILE A 47 -1.58 4.42 -14.29
CA ILE A 47 -2.67 3.67 -13.66
C ILE A 47 -2.63 2.19 -14.05
N ARG A 48 -2.42 1.87 -15.33
CA ARG A 48 -2.32 0.46 -15.79
C ARG A 48 -1.15 -0.26 -15.14
N ILE A 49 0.01 0.37 -15.07
CA ILE A 49 1.19 -0.22 -14.43
C ILE A 49 0.94 -0.40 -12.94
N LEU A 50 0.38 0.61 -12.27
CA LEU A 50 0.05 0.54 -10.85
C LEU A 50 -0.89 -0.64 -10.53
N HIS A 51 -1.92 -0.85 -11.35
CA HIS A 51 -2.83 -1.98 -11.18
C HIS A 51 -2.13 -3.33 -11.38
N ARG A 52 -1.26 -3.45 -12.40
CA ARG A 52 -0.49 -4.68 -12.66
C ARG A 52 0.50 -5.00 -11.55
N ILE A 53 1.21 -3.98 -11.05
CA ILE A 53 2.14 -4.10 -9.95
C ILE A 53 1.37 -4.53 -8.69
N GLY A 54 0.29 -3.84 -8.35
CA GLY A 54 -0.54 -4.17 -7.19
C GLY A 54 -1.06 -5.61 -7.21
N GLY A 55 -1.50 -6.10 -8.38
CA GLY A 55 -1.93 -7.49 -8.53
C GLY A 55 -0.81 -8.51 -8.30
N LYS A 56 0.42 -8.22 -8.78
CA LYS A 56 1.57 -9.10 -8.55
C LYS A 56 2.05 -9.08 -7.10
N VAL A 57 2.05 -7.92 -6.44
CA VAL A 57 2.38 -7.80 -5.01
C VAL A 57 1.39 -8.61 -4.17
N ALA A 58 0.08 -8.43 -4.39
CA ALA A 58 -0.93 -9.19 -3.66
C ALA A 58 -0.79 -10.70 -3.85
N HIS A 59 -0.36 -11.14 -5.04
CA HIS A 59 -0.11 -12.55 -5.31
C HIS A 59 1.14 -13.09 -4.59
N LEU A 60 2.20 -12.28 -4.50
CA LEU A 60 3.39 -12.61 -3.72
C LEU A 60 3.08 -12.68 -2.22
N GLU A 61 2.35 -11.70 -1.68
CA GLU A 61 1.92 -11.69 -0.27
C GLU A 61 1.07 -12.92 0.08
N LYS A 62 0.16 -13.33 -0.81
CA LYS A 62 -0.63 -14.55 -0.61
C LYS A 62 0.24 -15.81 -0.58
N ARG A 63 1.30 -15.85 -1.39
CA ARG A 63 2.23 -16.99 -1.41
C ARG A 63 3.17 -16.98 -0.22
N ASP A 64 3.62 -15.81 0.21
CA ASP A 64 4.36 -15.61 1.45
C ASP A 64 3.59 -16.19 2.64
N GLU A 65 2.32 -15.76 2.79
CA GLU A 65 1.44 -16.24 3.86
C GLU A 65 1.22 -17.76 3.78
N ALA A 66 1.00 -18.30 2.57
CA ALA A 66 0.83 -19.74 2.37
C ALA A 66 2.11 -20.52 2.71
N TRP A 67 3.29 -20.00 2.40
CA TRP A 67 4.55 -20.66 2.70
C TRP A 67 4.87 -20.61 4.20
N ARG A 68 4.68 -19.46 4.86
CA ARG A 68 4.80 -19.35 6.32
C ARG A 68 3.86 -20.32 7.04
N LYS A 69 2.64 -20.49 6.53
CA LYS A 69 1.69 -21.47 7.06
C LYS A 69 2.14 -22.92 6.83
N LEU A 70 2.74 -23.22 5.68
CA LEU A 70 3.32 -24.55 5.42
C LEU A 70 4.39 -24.86 6.47
N ILE A 71 5.36 -23.95 6.64
CA ILE A 71 6.46 -24.09 7.62
C ILE A 71 5.91 -24.30 9.04
N SER A 72 4.90 -23.52 9.45
CA SER A 72 4.34 -23.63 10.80
C SER A 72 3.58 -24.94 11.05
N THR A 73 3.11 -25.61 10.00
CA THR A 73 2.43 -26.91 10.09
C THR A 73 3.36 -28.11 9.89
N SER A 74 4.56 -27.91 9.34
CA SER A 74 5.57 -28.95 9.12
C SER A 74 6.32 -29.30 10.42
N GLN A 75 6.89 -30.51 10.48
CA GLN A 75 7.64 -31.00 11.63
C GLN A 75 8.93 -31.73 11.20
N GLY A 76 9.93 -31.72 12.08
CA GLY A 76 11.22 -32.39 11.86
C GLY A 76 11.96 -31.86 10.64
N ASP A 77 12.68 -32.75 9.96
CA ASP A 77 13.52 -32.43 8.81
C ASP A 77 12.77 -31.71 7.66
N GLU A 78 11.47 -31.96 7.49
CA GLU A 78 10.66 -31.25 6.48
C GLU A 78 10.52 -29.76 6.83
N ARG A 79 10.37 -29.42 8.11
CA ARG A 79 10.29 -28.03 8.53
C ARG A 79 11.62 -27.31 8.28
N ASP A 80 12.72 -27.93 8.67
CA ASP A 80 14.05 -27.32 8.56
C ASP A 80 14.42 -27.03 7.10
N GLU A 81 14.09 -27.95 6.19
CA GLU A 81 14.31 -27.74 4.76
C GLU A 81 13.41 -26.64 4.17
N GLU A 82 12.13 -26.58 4.58
CA GLU A 82 11.23 -25.52 4.12
C GLU A 82 11.63 -24.14 4.66
N GLU A 83 12.08 -24.06 5.91
CA GLU A 83 12.56 -22.83 6.54
C GLU A 83 13.84 -22.33 5.84
N ARG A 84 14.75 -23.23 5.48
CA ARG A 84 15.94 -22.92 4.68
C ARG A 84 15.58 -22.39 3.29
N LEU A 85 14.72 -23.10 2.55
CA LEU A 85 14.30 -22.70 1.19
C LEU A 85 13.55 -21.37 1.18
N TYR A 86 12.72 -21.13 2.20
CA TYR A 86 12.04 -19.87 2.37
C TYR A 86 13.02 -18.73 2.64
N GLY A 87 13.99 -18.93 3.55
CA GLY A 87 15.04 -17.95 3.85
C GLY A 87 15.81 -17.54 2.59
N GLU A 88 16.23 -18.50 1.78
CA GLU A 88 16.96 -18.25 0.53
C GLU A 88 16.16 -17.42 -0.50
N MET A 89 14.83 -17.57 -0.57
CA MET A 89 14.01 -16.84 -1.54
C MET A 89 13.35 -15.56 -1.00
N ALA A 90 13.16 -15.45 0.32
CA ALA A 90 12.49 -14.33 0.94
C ALA A 90 13.48 -13.27 1.45
N GLU A 91 14.59 -13.70 2.06
CA GLU A 91 15.50 -12.85 2.84
C GLU A 91 16.77 -12.44 2.07
N ASP A 92 17.03 -13.04 0.90
CA ASP A 92 18.07 -12.57 -0.02
C ASP A 92 17.86 -11.06 -0.33
N PRO A 93 18.92 -10.24 -0.48
CA PRO A 93 18.80 -8.86 -0.98
C PRO A 93 18.03 -8.73 -2.30
N GLU A 94 17.96 -9.76 -3.14
CA GLU A 94 17.09 -9.80 -4.32
C GLU A 94 15.76 -10.57 -4.12
N GLY A 95 15.51 -10.98 -2.89
CA GLY A 95 14.40 -11.81 -2.44
C GLY A 95 13.06 -11.09 -2.40
N MET A 96 12.04 -11.87 -2.07
CA MET A 96 10.65 -11.44 -2.14
C MET A 96 10.35 -10.24 -1.23
N ILE A 97 10.87 -10.22 0.00
CA ILE A 97 10.56 -9.17 0.99
C ILE A 97 11.11 -7.83 0.50
N GLN A 98 12.41 -7.80 0.18
CA GLN A 98 13.08 -6.60 -0.31
C GLN A 98 12.42 -6.06 -1.58
N THR A 99 12.15 -6.95 -2.55
CA THR A 99 11.53 -6.55 -3.82
C THR A 99 10.13 -5.97 -3.62
N VAL A 100 9.32 -6.56 -2.71
CA VAL A 100 7.98 -6.04 -2.41
C VAL A 100 8.05 -4.65 -1.76
N ASP A 101 9.01 -4.42 -0.87
CA ASP A 101 9.17 -3.11 -0.20
C ASP A 101 9.66 -2.02 -1.15
N GLU A 102 10.60 -2.33 -2.05
CA GLU A 102 11.00 -1.40 -3.13
C GLU A 102 9.82 -1.04 -4.02
N VAL A 103 8.99 -2.03 -4.36
CA VAL A 103 7.82 -1.83 -5.20
C VAL A 103 6.76 -1.01 -4.50
N ARG A 104 6.58 -1.17 -3.19
CA ARG A 104 5.66 -0.32 -2.42
C ARG A 104 6.07 1.15 -2.49
N LYS A 105 7.37 1.46 -2.48
CA LYS A 105 7.86 2.83 -2.70
C LYS A 105 7.48 3.35 -4.08
N VAL A 106 7.73 2.56 -5.14
CA VAL A 106 7.34 2.91 -6.52
C VAL A 106 5.82 3.13 -6.65
N ILE A 107 4.99 2.30 -6.01
CA ILE A 107 3.54 2.48 -5.98
C ILE A 107 3.18 3.81 -5.31
N LEU A 108 3.79 4.14 -4.18
CA LEU A 108 3.51 5.38 -3.46
C LEU A 108 3.88 6.60 -4.30
N ASP A 109 5.06 6.59 -4.94
CA ASP A 109 5.51 7.66 -5.81
C ASP A 109 4.57 7.86 -7.00
N LEU A 110 4.19 6.77 -7.69
CA LEU A 110 3.21 6.82 -8.77
C LEU A 110 1.84 7.34 -8.32
N LYS A 111 1.35 6.93 -7.13
CA LYS A 111 0.08 7.47 -6.59
C LYS A 111 0.17 8.97 -6.35
N LEU A 112 1.29 9.45 -5.83
CA LEU A 112 1.52 10.87 -5.59
C LEU A 112 1.59 11.65 -6.91
N GLU A 113 2.29 11.14 -7.91
CA GLU A 113 2.39 11.73 -9.25
C GLU A 113 1.02 11.79 -9.94
N ILE A 114 0.28 10.67 -9.97
CA ILE A 114 -1.08 10.59 -10.52
C ILE A 114 -1.99 11.62 -9.83
N LYS A 115 -1.94 11.71 -8.49
CA LYS A 115 -2.75 12.67 -7.72
C LYS A 115 -2.36 14.13 -7.99
N LYS A 116 -1.08 14.41 -8.23
CA LYS A 116 -0.58 15.76 -8.53
C LYS A 116 -0.99 16.20 -9.93
N ILE A 117 -0.79 15.35 -10.93
CA ILE A 117 -1.14 15.64 -12.33
C ILE A 117 -2.67 15.66 -12.50
N GLY A 118 -3.39 14.71 -11.89
CA GLY A 118 -4.84 14.69 -11.91
C GLY A 118 -5.45 15.99 -11.35
N ARG A 119 -4.86 16.55 -10.29
CA ARG A 119 -5.24 17.87 -9.77
C ARG A 119 -4.95 19.00 -10.75
N LYS A 120 -3.78 19.01 -11.39
CA LYS A 120 -3.43 20.01 -12.42
C LYS A 120 -4.39 20.00 -13.61
N LEU A 121 -4.84 18.82 -14.03
CA LEU A 121 -5.75 18.64 -15.16
C LEU A 121 -7.24 18.77 -14.79
N GLY A 122 -7.59 19.00 -13.52
CA GLY A 122 -8.98 19.04 -13.06
C GLY A 122 -9.71 17.69 -13.09
N LEU A 123 -8.99 16.57 -13.15
CA LEU A 123 -9.53 15.20 -13.27
C LEU A 123 -9.94 14.56 -11.93
N ASN A 124 -10.13 15.36 -10.88
CA ASN A 124 -10.23 14.92 -9.48
C ASN A 124 -11.32 13.88 -9.18
N ASN A 125 -12.32 13.72 -10.04
CA ASN A 125 -13.46 12.82 -9.82
C ASN A 125 -13.47 11.54 -10.68
N LYS A 126 -12.53 11.37 -11.64
CA LYS A 126 -12.58 10.22 -12.58
C LYS A 126 -11.62 9.08 -12.25
N VAL A 127 -10.53 9.36 -11.52
CA VAL A 127 -9.39 8.43 -11.42
C VAL A 127 -9.52 7.41 -10.27
N PHE A 128 -10.36 7.65 -9.27
CA PHE A 128 -10.52 6.76 -8.10
C PHE A 128 -11.83 5.96 -8.05
N SER A 129 -12.71 6.09 -9.04
CA SER A 129 -13.96 5.32 -9.11
C SER A 129 -13.77 3.99 -9.84
N SER A 130 -12.78 3.20 -9.41
CA SER A 130 -12.71 1.78 -9.74
C SER A 130 -12.52 1.00 -8.46
N LYS A 131 -13.64 0.49 -7.93
CA LYS A 131 -13.87 -0.57 -6.93
C LYS A 131 -12.66 -1.46 -6.52
N ALA A 132 -11.58 -0.88 -6.02
CA ALA A 132 -10.38 -1.60 -5.58
C ALA A 132 -9.83 -1.12 -4.23
N ASP A 133 -10.46 -0.12 -3.60
CA ASP A 133 -10.14 0.37 -2.25
C ASP A 133 -10.83 -0.47 -1.14
N GLU A 134 -11.06 -1.76 -1.38
CA GLU A 134 -11.64 -2.67 -0.38
C GLU A 134 -10.57 -3.48 0.39
N SER A 135 -9.29 -3.38 0.02
CA SER A 135 -8.19 -4.13 0.64
C SER A 135 -7.46 -3.40 1.77
N THR A 136 -7.57 -2.08 1.90
CA THR A 136 -7.00 -1.32 3.03
C THR A 136 -7.93 -1.25 4.26
N ASN A 137 -9.18 -1.69 4.15
CA ASN A 137 -10.14 -1.70 5.28
C ASN A 137 -10.16 -2.99 6.11
N ARG A 138 -9.29 -3.98 5.83
CA ARG A 138 -9.29 -5.25 6.58
C ARG A 138 -8.71 -5.18 8.00
N ILE A 139 -7.98 -4.13 8.35
CA ILE A 139 -7.46 -3.96 9.73
C ILE A 139 -8.56 -3.49 10.70
N ARG A 140 -9.72 -3.01 10.22
CA ARG A 140 -10.80 -2.49 11.10
C ARG A 140 -11.90 -3.49 11.45
N LYS A 141 -11.79 -4.76 11.03
CA LYS A 141 -12.86 -5.78 11.21
C LYS A 141 -12.53 -6.87 12.25
N GLN A 142 -11.79 -6.55 13.30
CA GLN A 142 -11.58 -7.47 14.44
C GLN A 142 -12.28 -7.09 15.75
N ASN A 143 -13.20 -6.11 15.74
CA ASN A 143 -14.09 -5.88 16.88
C ASN A 143 -15.55 -6.14 16.49
N PRO A 144 -16.14 -7.29 16.86
CA PRO A 144 -17.58 -7.49 16.84
C PRO A 144 -18.13 -7.15 18.22
N SER A 145 -18.56 -5.90 18.40
CA SER A 145 -19.54 -5.57 19.44
C SER A 145 -20.42 -4.47 18.88
N GLY A 146 -21.43 -4.90 18.12
CA GLY A 146 -22.56 -4.06 17.79
C GLY A 146 -23.39 -3.85 19.05
N GLU A 147 -23.74 -2.61 19.33
CA GLU A 147 -25.11 -2.29 19.72
C GLU A 147 -25.41 -0.85 19.36
N ARG A 148 -26.42 -0.72 18.52
CA ARG A 148 -26.93 0.52 17.95
C ARG A 148 -27.97 1.05 18.93
N SER A 149 -27.56 1.70 20.01
CA SER A 149 -28.51 2.43 20.87
C SER A 149 -28.78 3.82 20.29
N GLN A 150 -29.96 3.96 19.70
CA GLN A 150 -30.68 5.23 19.65
C GLN A 150 -30.91 5.70 21.10
N LEU A 151 -30.16 6.71 21.55
CA LEU A 151 -30.52 7.48 22.73
C LEU A 151 -30.50 8.95 22.36
N GLY A 152 -31.66 9.59 22.55
CA GLY A 152 -31.94 10.96 22.16
C GLY A 152 -30.95 11.96 22.73
N ALA A 153 -30.86 13.09 22.06
CA ALA A 153 -30.09 14.25 22.47
C ALA A 153 -30.39 14.64 23.93
N SER A 154 -29.54 14.21 24.85
CA SER A 154 -29.48 14.80 26.19
C SER A 154 -28.76 16.14 26.09
N LYS A 155 -29.56 17.20 26.13
CA LYS A 155 -29.12 18.53 26.52
C LYS A 155 -28.56 18.43 27.94
N ASN A 156 -27.25 18.25 28.10
CA ASN A 156 -26.44 18.57 29.28
C ASN A 156 -25.04 17.97 29.10
N LEU A 157 -24.25 18.53 28.19
CA LEU A 157 -22.80 18.38 28.25
C LEU A 157 -22.26 19.50 29.16
N PRO A 158 -21.43 19.22 30.18
CA PRO A 158 -20.76 20.26 30.93
C PRO A 158 -19.87 21.06 29.96
N LYS A 159 -19.97 22.39 30.00
CA LYS A 159 -19.07 23.27 29.26
C LYS A 159 -17.64 22.99 29.73
N LEU A 160 -16.83 22.40 28.86
CA LEU A 160 -15.38 22.40 28.98
C LEU A 160 -14.91 23.85 28.82
N ILE A 161 -14.65 24.52 29.93
CA ILE A 161 -13.94 25.79 29.94
C ILE A 161 -12.46 25.43 29.80
N MET A 162 -11.90 25.72 28.63
CA MET A 162 -10.45 25.71 28.49
C MET A 162 -9.88 26.90 29.29
N PRO A 163 -8.90 26.68 30.18
CA PRO A 163 -8.18 27.79 30.78
C PRO A 163 -7.51 28.59 29.67
N THR A 164 -7.83 29.87 29.58
CA THR A 164 -7.08 30.83 28.76
C THR A 164 -5.70 30.97 29.38
N PHE A 165 -4.70 30.42 28.70
CA PHE A 165 -3.30 30.69 29.02
C PHE A 165 -2.98 32.10 28.50
N ASP A 166 -3.28 33.10 29.33
CA ASP A 166 -2.79 34.46 29.15
C ASP A 166 -1.29 34.40 29.41
N GLY A 167 -0.50 34.23 28.35
CA GLY A 167 0.92 33.87 28.34
C GLY A 167 1.83 34.72 29.22
N LYS A 168 1.72 34.58 30.54
CA LYS A 168 2.65 35.10 31.53
C LYS A 168 3.70 34.01 31.79
N PRO A 169 4.95 34.23 31.36
CA PRO A 169 6.03 33.24 31.49
C PRO A 169 6.44 32.95 32.94
N GLU A 170 5.95 33.74 33.90
CA GLU A 170 6.24 33.61 35.34
C GLU A 170 5.56 32.40 36.01
N GLY A 171 4.57 31.77 35.36
CA GLY A 171 3.82 30.64 35.90
C GLY A 171 4.27 29.26 35.40
N TRP A 172 5.37 29.17 34.66
CA TRP A 172 5.81 27.92 34.06
C TRP A 172 6.68 27.14 35.06
N PRO A 173 6.45 25.83 35.24
CA PRO A 173 7.32 25.02 36.08
C PRO A 173 8.74 25.03 35.50
N ALA A 174 9.72 25.34 36.33
CA ALA A 174 11.13 25.28 35.96
C ALA A 174 11.51 23.82 35.69
N PHE A 175 12.06 23.55 34.51
CA PHE A 175 12.63 22.26 34.13
C PHE A 175 14.14 22.26 34.36
#